data_AF-A0A182TAZ0-F1
#
_entry.id   AF-A0A182TAZ0-F1
#
_cell.length_a   1.000
_cell.length_b   1.000
_cell.length_c   1.000
_cell.angle_alpha   90.00
_cell.angle_beta   90.00
_cell.angle_gamma   90.00
#
_symmetry.space_group_name_H-M   'P 1'
#
loop_
_entity.id
_entity.type
_entity.pdbx_description
1 polymer ?
#
loop_
_entity_poly.entity_id
_entity_poly.type
_entity_poly.pdbx_seq_one_letter_code
_entity_poly.pdbx_strand_id
1 'polypeptide(L)'
;MKLFYCCFVLALLGRDAFGDPRPDFGIDVKIAGSALAKSVATEAGVSFDLIDFKTITLRSQYTVLKTLNEQMTIIGRNIATAGQVVTSKLETLAPSKGTLPQVYDDVTGAIGTLRALLETGLAQQTAAIEQLVGKYITDMLTDASRQLLLATLARLTTQLGLIQKGVNDAVTAYGSSTGMSDAFLRRYVTPKIVYELLRILQDLKSDLPLVTFIVELTLGHLSTADAFLLEFMDNVDGKVSETLMHYDTLRLQVTNDWIEQANAIIAPLDKSYKQQLADIAFIMNDLQGMDTYAEFLKPVLEAYDALLSNNNLNPIIGKVDIIYTGYLATVVALDD
;
A
#
# COMPACT_ATOMS: atom_id res chain seq x y z
N MET A 1 5.02 -39.62 -67.01
CA MET A 1 5.92 -38.48 -66.74
C MET A 1 5.55 -37.66 -65.49
N LYS A 2 4.91 -38.26 -64.45
CA LYS A 2 4.57 -37.60 -63.17
C LYS A 2 5.32 -38.18 -61.94
N LEU A 3 5.98 -39.34 -62.08
CA LEU A 3 6.71 -40.00 -61.00
C LEU A 3 8.15 -39.46 -60.81
N PHE A 4 8.77 -38.88 -61.83
CA PHE A 4 10.12 -38.33 -61.73
C PHE A 4 10.18 -36.95 -61.04
N TYR A 5 9.08 -36.19 -61.07
CA TYR A 5 9.03 -34.86 -60.44
C TYR A 5 8.87 -34.94 -58.91
N CYS A 6 8.21 -35.99 -58.41
CA CYS A 6 7.97 -36.18 -56.98
C CYS A 6 9.28 -36.51 -56.22
N CYS A 7 10.16 -37.31 -56.81
CA CYS A 7 11.47 -37.63 -56.23
C CYS A 7 12.45 -36.43 -56.26
N PHE A 8 12.33 -35.51 -57.23
CA PHE A 8 13.19 -34.34 -57.28
C PHE A 8 12.76 -33.24 -56.30
N VAL A 9 11.45 -33.10 -56.05
CA VAL A 9 10.92 -32.18 -55.03
C VAL A 9 11.16 -32.70 -53.60
N LEU A 10 11.10 -34.02 -53.37
CA LEU A 10 11.53 -34.62 -52.08
C LEU A 10 13.04 -34.53 -51.85
N ALA A 11 13.87 -34.56 -52.90
CA ALA A 11 15.31 -34.34 -52.79
C ALA A 11 15.68 -32.87 -52.56
N LEU A 12 14.84 -31.91 -52.99
CA LEU A 12 15.01 -30.48 -52.71
C LEU A 12 14.50 -30.11 -51.30
N LEU A 13 13.37 -30.66 -50.85
CA LEU A 13 12.88 -30.49 -49.46
C LEU A 13 13.71 -31.26 -48.42
N GLY A 14 14.41 -32.32 -48.83
CA GLY A 14 15.35 -33.06 -47.97
C GLY A 14 16.71 -32.40 -47.80
N ARG A 15 17.04 -31.34 -48.57
CA ARG A 15 18.32 -30.62 -48.47
C ARG A 15 18.33 -29.53 -47.39
N ASP A 16 17.17 -29.03 -46.95
CA ASP A 16 17.09 -28.09 -45.82
C ASP A 16 17.00 -28.81 -44.45
N ALA A 17 16.86 -30.14 -44.46
CA ALA A 17 16.86 -30.98 -43.25
C ALA A 17 18.26 -31.53 -42.89
N PHE A 18 19.24 -31.43 -43.80
CA PHE A 18 20.64 -31.77 -43.54
C PHE A 18 21.49 -30.50 -43.42
N GLY A 19 21.68 -30.10 -42.16
CA GLY A 19 23.02 -29.74 -41.69
C GLY A 19 23.60 -28.43 -42.20
N ASP A 20 22.84 -27.34 -42.19
CA ASP A 20 23.50 -26.08 -41.83
C ASP A 20 23.72 -26.13 -40.32
N PRO A 21 24.97 -26.06 -39.82
CA PRO A 21 25.22 -26.03 -38.39
C PRO A 21 24.41 -24.88 -37.79
N ARG A 22 23.37 -25.23 -37.04
CA ARG A 22 22.69 -24.26 -36.20
C ARG A 22 23.62 -24.01 -35.04
N PRO A 23 24.14 -22.79 -34.92
CA PRO A 23 25.03 -22.48 -33.83
C PRO A 23 24.28 -22.54 -32.53
N ASP A 24 24.84 -23.27 -31.59
CA ASP A 24 24.25 -23.41 -30.26
C ASP A 24 25.35 -23.20 -29.22
N PHE A 25 25.09 -22.33 -28.23
CA PHE A 25 25.99 -22.07 -27.12
C PHE A 25 27.44 -21.66 -27.49
N GLY A 26 27.61 -20.86 -28.56
CA GLY A 26 28.91 -20.28 -28.94
C GLY A 26 29.76 -21.13 -29.89
N ILE A 27 29.21 -22.22 -30.43
CA ILE A 27 29.88 -23.05 -31.45
C ILE A 27 28.98 -23.28 -32.66
N ASP A 28 29.58 -23.47 -33.83
CA ASP A 28 28.86 -23.69 -35.09
C ASP A 28 28.53 -25.17 -35.28
N VAL A 29 27.83 -25.74 -34.30
CA VAL A 29 27.34 -27.14 -34.28
C VAL A 29 26.05 -27.18 -33.46
N LYS A 30 25.08 -27.99 -33.91
CA LYS A 30 23.80 -28.15 -33.22
C LYS A 30 23.97 -28.90 -31.89
N ILE A 31 23.52 -28.31 -30.79
CA ILE A 31 23.38 -28.94 -29.47
C ILE A 31 21.92 -29.32 -29.25
N ALA A 32 21.64 -30.62 -29.10
CA ALA A 32 20.30 -31.10 -28.83
C ALA A 32 19.75 -30.50 -27.51
N GLY A 33 18.67 -29.72 -27.59
CA GLY A 33 18.01 -29.09 -26.45
C GLY A 33 18.14 -27.57 -26.39
N SER A 34 18.96 -26.94 -27.24
CA SER A 34 19.13 -25.47 -27.29
C SER A 34 17.82 -24.72 -27.53
N ALA A 35 17.01 -25.17 -28.48
CA ALA A 35 15.71 -24.56 -28.79
C ALA A 35 14.70 -24.67 -27.63
N LEU A 36 14.75 -25.75 -26.84
CA LEU A 36 13.92 -25.90 -25.65
C LEU A 36 14.41 -25.00 -24.52
N ALA A 37 15.73 -24.92 -24.31
CA ALA A 37 16.32 -24.00 -23.33
C ALA A 37 15.96 -22.54 -23.66
N LYS A 38 15.95 -22.16 -24.95
CA LYS A 38 15.46 -20.86 -25.41
C LYS A 38 14.01 -20.63 -25.00
N SER A 39 13.11 -21.57 -25.33
CA SER A 39 11.68 -21.46 -25.01
C SER A 39 11.43 -21.29 -23.52
N VAL A 40 12.06 -22.13 -22.69
CA VAL A 40 11.89 -22.07 -21.23
C VAL A 40 12.49 -20.79 -20.65
N ALA A 41 13.61 -20.30 -21.19
CA ALA A 41 14.18 -19.01 -20.78
C ALA A 41 13.22 -17.85 -21.11
N THR A 42 12.64 -17.82 -22.31
CA THR A 42 11.64 -16.81 -22.68
C THR A 42 10.41 -16.86 -21.77
N GLU A 43 9.89 -18.05 -21.47
CA GLU A 43 8.76 -18.22 -20.54
C GLU A 43 9.09 -17.76 -19.12
N ALA A 44 10.30 -18.07 -18.62
CA ALA A 44 10.76 -17.57 -17.32
C ALA A 44 10.88 -16.04 -17.32
N GLY A 45 11.26 -15.41 -18.45
CA GLY A 45 11.31 -13.96 -18.59
C GLY A 45 9.93 -13.31 -18.45
N VAL A 46 8.90 -13.94 -19.01
CA VAL A 46 7.50 -13.53 -18.79
C VAL A 46 7.11 -13.67 -17.32
N SER A 47 7.52 -14.76 -16.65
CA SER A 47 7.26 -14.92 -15.22
C SER A 47 7.97 -13.88 -14.34
N PHE A 48 9.16 -13.41 -14.73
CA PHE A 48 9.81 -12.30 -14.04
C PHE A 48 9.07 -10.97 -14.25
N ASP A 49 8.51 -10.73 -15.44
CA ASP A 49 7.70 -9.53 -15.72
C ASP A 49 6.49 -9.44 -14.78
N LEU A 50 5.87 -10.58 -14.45
CA LEU A 50 4.73 -10.63 -13.52
C LEU A 50 5.08 -10.20 -12.09
N ILE A 51 6.37 -10.20 -11.71
CA ILE A 51 6.82 -9.70 -10.40
C ILE A 51 6.78 -8.15 -10.36
N ASP A 52 6.93 -7.48 -11.51
CA ASP A 52 6.71 -6.02 -11.63
C ASP A 52 5.21 -5.73 -11.63
N PHE A 53 4.55 -6.05 -10.50
CA PHE A 53 3.16 -5.73 -10.32
C PHE A 53 3.00 -4.21 -10.37
N LYS A 54 2.19 -3.75 -11.34
CA LYS A 54 2.03 -2.32 -11.60
C LYS A 54 1.55 -1.61 -10.34
N THR A 55 2.20 -0.47 -10.08
CA THR A 55 2.04 0.37 -8.90
C THR A 55 0.57 0.59 -8.55
N ILE A 56 0.18 0.29 -7.31
CA ILE A 56 -1.14 0.64 -6.82
C ILE A 56 -1.19 2.15 -6.54
N THR A 57 -2.34 2.78 -6.81
CA THR A 57 -2.54 4.19 -6.46
C THR A 57 -3.30 4.27 -5.15
N LEU A 58 -2.64 4.76 -4.11
CA LEU A 58 -3.24 5.00 -2.81
C LEU A 58 -3.95 6.36 -2.81
N ARG A 59 -5.16 6.40 -2.26
CA ARG A 59 -5.99 7.61 -2.18
C ARG A 59 -5.81 8.34 -0.87
N SER A 60 -5.53 7.65 0.24
CA SER A 60 -5.23 8.29 1.51
C SER A 60 -3.93 9.10 1.42
N GLN A 61 -3.83 10.16 2.22
CA GLN A 61 -2.59 10.92 2.36
C GLN A 61 -1.65 10.31 3.41
N TYR A 62 -1.94 9.10 3.89
CA TYR A 62 -1.19 8.48 4.96
C TYR A 62 0.21 8.06 4.49
N THR A 63 1.21 8.74 5.03
CA THR A 63 2.61 8.68 4.57
C THR A 63 3.20 7.28 4.71
N VAL A 64 2.85 6.56 5.77
CA VAL A 64 3.35 5.19 6.01
C VAL A 64 2.97 4.24 4.88
N LEU A 65 1.70 4.25 4.45
CA LEU A 65 1.23 3.39 3.35
C LEU A 65 1.87 3.79 2.01
N LYS A 66 2.05 5.09 1.77
CA LYS A 66 2.73 5.59 0.55
C LYS A 66 4.18 5.13 0.48
N THR A 67 4.95 5.30 1.56
CA THR A 67 6.33 4.84 1.61
C THR A 67 6.42 3.32 1.45
N LEU A 68 5.54 2.57 2.11
CA LEU A 68 5.52 1.10 1.99
C LEU A 68 5.20 0.64 0.56
N ASN A 69 4.22 1.26 -0.11
CA ASN A 69 3.91 1.01 -1.52
C ASN A 69 5.10 1.30 -2.45
N GLU A 70 5.77 2.44 -2.24
CA GLU A 70 6.94 2.81 -3.03
C GLU A 70 8.08 1.80 -2.89
N GLN A 71 8.43 1.43 -1.65
CA GLN A 71 9.52 0.46 -1.42
C GLN A 71 9.19 -0.93 -1.98
N MET A 72 7.95 -1.40 -1.82
CA MET A 72 7.51 -2.68 -2.39
C MET A 72 7.53 -2.67 -3.93
N THR A 73 7.11 -1.56 -4.55
CA THR A 73 7.17 -1.39 -6.00
C THR A 73 8.62 -1.40 -6.51
N ILE A 74 9.55 -0.74 -5.80
CA ILE A 74 10.97 -0.74 -6.16
C ILE A 74 11.55 -2.16 -6.08
N ILE A 75 11.22 -2.91 -5.03
CA ILE A 75 11.66 -4.31 -4.87
C ILE A 75 11.18 -5.16 -6.05
N GLY A 76 9.86 -5.16 -6.33
CA GLY A 76 9.28 -5.95 -7.42
C GLY A 76 9.92 -5.63 -8.76
N ARG A 77 10.04 -4.33 -9.09
CA ARG A 77 10.65 -3.85 -10.33
C ARG A 77 12.11 -4.27 -10.46
N ASN A 78 12.92 -4.13 -9.42
CA ASN A 78 14.34 -4.46 -9.46
C ASN A 78 14.54 -5.96 -9.72
N ILE A 79 13.76 -6.82 -9.05
CA ILE A 79 13.82 -8.28 -9.25
C ILE A 79 13.38 -8.64 -10.68
N ALA A 80 12.25 -8.09 -11.14
CA ALA A 80 11.74 -8.32 -12.49
C ALA A 80 12.76 -7.92 -13.57
N THR A 81 13.30 -6.70 -13.46
CA THR A 81 14.27 -6.16 -14.41
C THR A 81 15.55 -7.01 -14.45
N ALA A 82 16.12 -7.35 -13.30
CA ALA A 82 17.33 -8.16 -13.25
C ALA A 82 17.10 -9.60 -13.76
N GLY A 83 15.95 -10.20 -13.47
CA GLY A 83 15.55 -11.51 -13.98
C GLY A 83 15.29 -11.54 -15.48
N GLN A 84 14.71 -10.47 -16.04
CA GLN A 84 14.55 -10.30 -17.49
C GLN A 84 15.90 -10.20 -18.20
N VAL A 85 16.90 -9.55 -17.59
CA VAL A 85 18.26 -9.53 -18.15
C VAL A 85 18.86 -10.94 -18.20
N VAL A 86 18.72 -11.73 -17.13
CA VAL A 86 19.19 -13.14 -17.10
C VAL A 86 18.54 -13.97 -18.20
N THR A 87 17.21 -13.92 -18.30
CA THR A 87 16.44 -14.71 -19.26
C THR A 87 16.67 -14.27 -20.70
N SER A 88 16.83 -12.96 -20.95
CA SER A 88 17.24 -12.43 -22.25
C SER A 88 18.63 -12.92 -22.65
N LYS A 89 19.61 -12.89 -21.73
CA LYS A 89 20.95 -13.41 -22.00
C LYS A 89 20.95 -14.91 -22.29
N LEU A 90 20.16 -15.70 -21.55
CA LEU A 90 19.96 -17.13 -21.84
C LEU A 90 19.30 -17.37 -23.20
N GLU A 91 18.31 -16.56 -23.56
CA GLU A 91 17.64 -16.63 -24.87
C GLU A 91 18.64 -16.37 -26.01
N THR A 92 19.55 -15.41 -25.82
CA THR A 92 20.61 -15.11 -26.80
C THR A 92 21.73 -16.12 -26.84
N LEU A 93 22.05 -16.77 -25.71
CA LEU A 93 23.09 -17.80 -25.63
C LEU A 93 22.70 -19.06 -26.40
N ALA A 94 21.44 -19.47 -26.29
CA ALA A 94 20.95 -20.72 -26.88
C ALA A 94 21.26 -20.84 -28.39
N PRO A 95 21.03 -19.83 -29.24
CA PRO A 95 21.38 -19.85 -30.67
C PRO A 95 22.71 -19.13 -31.03
N SER A 96 23.61 -18.86 -30.07
CA SER A 96 24.75 -17.96 -30.30
C SER A 96 25.92 -18.56 -31.10
N LYS A 97 26.51 -17.77 -32.02
CA LYS A 97 27.87 -17.96 -32.63
C LYS A 97 28.96 -17.13 -31.95
N GLY A 98 28.66 -16.48 -30.84
CA GLY A 98 29.54 -15.46 -30.28
C GLY A 98 30.86 -16.02 -29.75
N THR A 99 31.79 -15.11 -29.49
CA THR A 99 33.16 -15.46 -29.06
C THR A 99 33.15 -16.15 -27.70
N LEU A 100 33.78 -17.32 -27.62
CA LEU A 100 34.09 -17.99 -26.36
C LEU A 100 35.30 -17.31 -25.70
N PRO A 101 35.33 -17.12 -24.37
CA PRO A 101 34.31 -17.50 -23.37
C PRO A 101 33.16 -16.47 -23.19
N GLN A 102 33.26 -15.31 -23.84
CA GLN A 102 32.44 -14.12 -23.57
C GLN A 102 30.92 -14.37 -23.56
N VAL A 103 30.40 -15.22 -24.43
CA VAL A 103 28.95 -15.56 -24.44
C VAL A 103 28.45 -16.21 -23.15
N TYR A 104 29.30 -16.96 -22.45
CA TYR A 104 28.98 -17.55 -21.14
C TYR A 104 29.22 -16.57 -20.00
N ASP A 105 30.26 -15.74 -20.11
CA ASP A 105 30.58 -14.70 -19.12
C ASP A 105 29.46 -13.66 -19.03
N ASP A 106 28.86 -13.30 -20.17
CA ASP A 106 27.69 -12.42 -20.24
C ASP A 106 26.49 -12.95 -19.44
N VAL A 107 26.20 -14.26 -19.54
CA VAL A 107 25.08 -14.90 -18.85
C VAL A 107 25.38 -15.09 -17.37
N THR A 108 26.57 -15.58 -17.03
CA THR A 108 26.99 -15.78 -15.64
C THR A 108 27.15 -14.47 -14.88
N GLY A 109 27.56 -13.39 -15.57
CA GLY A 109 27.57 -12.03 -15.02
C GLY A 109 26.18 -11.49 -14.74
N ALA A 110 25.21 -11.73 -15.63
CA ALA A 110 23.80 -11.38 -15.39
C ALA A 110 23.23 -12.15 -14.19
N ILE A 111 23.50 -13.45 -14.08
CA ILE A 111 23.12 -14.26 -12.92
C ILE A 111 23.76 -13.72 -11.63
N GLY A 112 25.05 -13.37 -11.67
CA GLY A 112 25.76 -12.75 -10.55
C GLY A 112 25.13 -11.43 -10.09
N THR A 113 24.68 -10.60 -11.04
CA THR A 113 24.00 -9.34 -10.75
C THR A 113 22.65 -9.57 -10.05
N LEU A 114 21.83 -10.49 -10.56
CA LEU A 114 20.56 -10.85 -9.92
C LEU A 114 20.80 -11.43 -8.51
N ARG A 115 21.81 -12.29 -8.34
CA ARG A 115 22.17 -12.81 -7.02
C ARG A 115 22.59 -11.71 -6.05
N ALA A 116 23.45 -10.78 -6.48
CA ALA A 116 23.90 -9.67 -5.65
C ALA A 116 22.73 -8.77 -5.22
N LEU A 117 21.77 -8.55 -6.11
CA LEU A 117 20.52 -7.84 -5.80
C LEU A 117 19.75 -8.53 -4.67
N LEU A 118 19.50 -9.83 -4.79
CA LEU A 118 18.75 -10.62 -3.81
C LEU A 118 19.50 -10.77 -2.46
N GLU A 119 20.82 -10.88 -2.50
CA GLU A 119 21.66 -11.01 -1.31
C GLU A 119 21.80 -9.70 -0.54
N THR A 120 22.01 -8.57 -1.25
CA THR A 120 22.37 -7.29 -0.58
C THR A 120 21.74 -6.05 -1.20
N GLY A 121 21.42 -6.06 -2.49
CA GLY A 121 20.93 -4.88 -3.21
C GLY A 121 19.54 -4.38 -2.80
N LEU A 122 18.76 -5.18 -2.07
CA LEU A 122 17.44 -4.79 -1.56
C LEU A 122 17.47 -4.31 -0.09
N ALA A 123 18.65 -4.27 0.55
CA ALA A 123 18.77 -4.01 1.99
C ALA A 123 18.22 -2.64 2.42
N GLN A 124 18.35 -1.61 1.57
CA GLN A 124 17.82 -0.29 1.84
C GLN A 124 16.28 -0.30 1.88
N GLN A 125 15.65 -0.94 0.89
CA GLN A 125 14.20 -1.05 0.81
C GLN A 125 13.65 -1.88 1.96
N THR A 126 14.28 -3.02 2.27
CA THR A 126 13.85 -3.88 3.39
C THR A 126 14.00 -3.19 4.74
N ALA A 127 15.10 -2.44 4.96
CA ALA A 127 15.28 -1.69 6.20
C ALA A 127 14.22 -0.59 6.37
N ALA A 128 13.86 0.12 5.29
CA ALA A 128 12.79 1.11 5.32
C ALA A 128 11.42 0.49 5.65
N ILE A 129 11.12 -0.68 5.09
CA ILE A 129 9.89 -1.43 5.40
C ILE A 129 9.88 -1.87 6.86
N GLU A 130 10.98 -2.43 7.37
CA GLU A 130 11.09 -2.89 8.75
C GLU A 130 10.86 -1.78 9.79
N GLN A 131 11.34 -0.57 9.49
CA GLN A 131 11.12 0.59 10.37
C GLN A 131 9.65 1.01 10.43
N LEU A 132 8.88 0.76 9.36
CA LEU A 132 7.49 1.18 9.27
C LEU A 132 6.51 0.15 9.84
N VAL A 133 6.73 -1.14 9.54
CA VAL A 133 5.75 -2.20 9.82
C VAL A 133 6.35 -3.46 10.45
N GLY A 134 7.65 -3.46 10.76
CA GLY A 134 8.35 -4.60 11.34
C GLY A 134 8.79 -5.64 10.30
N LYS A 135 9.24 -6.80 10.79
CA LYS A 135 10.01 -7.79 10.00
C LYS A 135 9.19 -8.76 9.16
N TYR A 136 7.88 -8.84 9.38
CA TYR A 136 7.08 -9.91 8.78
C TYR A 136 7.14 -9.91 7.23
N ILE A 137 6.97 -8.75 6.61
CA ILE A 137 7.00 -8.60 5.13
C ILE A 137 8.40 -8.90 4.60
N THR A 138 9.44 -8.41 5.27
CA THR A 138 10.83 -8.59 4.82
C THR A 138 11.32 -10.02 5.02
N ASP A 139 10.88 -10.71 6.07
CA ASP A 139 11.15 -12.13 6.30
C ASP A 139 10.51 -12.99 5.21
N MET A 140 9.23 -12.77 4.88
CA MET A 140 8.54 -13.48 3.80
C MET A 140 9.23 -13.27 2.44
N LEU A 141 9.56 -12.02 2.11
CA LEU A 141 10.26 -11.68 0.88
C LEU A 141 11.65 -12.32 0.84
N THR A 142 12.39 -12.28 1.95
CA THR A 142 13.72 -12.88 2.07
C THR A 142 13.65 -14.39 1.90
N ASP A 143 12.67 -15.05 2.51
CA ASP A 143 12.50 -16.50 2.42
C ASP A 143 12.24 -16.93 0.97
N ALA A 144 11.25 -16.32 0.32
CA ALA A 144 10.89 -16.64 -1.06
C ALA A 144 11.99 -16.30 -2.07
N SER A 145 12.65 -15.15 -1.90
CA SER A 145 13.63 -14.66 -2.87
C SER A 145 15.06 -15.17 -2.62
N ARG A 146 15.43 -15.52 -1.38
CA ARG A 146 16.78 -16.04 -1.09
C ARG A 146 16.84 -17.56 -1.02
N GLN A 147 15.87 -18.25 -0.43
CA GLN A 147 16.03 -19.70 -0.28
C GLN A 147 15.87 -20.45 -1.60
N LEU A 148 14.90 -20.07 -2.41
CA LEU A 148 14.58 -20.80 -3.64
C LEU A 148 15.39 -20.26 -4.83
N LEU A 149 15.26 -18.96 -5.11
CA LEU A 149 15.90 -18.33 -6.26
C LEU A 149 17.42 -18.36 -6.19
N LEU A 150 18.08 -18.06 -5.07
CA LEU A 150 19.56 -18.09 -5.02
C LEU A 150 20.10 -19.51 -5.21
N ALA A 151 19.46 -20.52 -4.61
CA ALA A 151 19.87 -21.91 -4.78
C ALA A 151 19.77 -22.35 -6.24
N THR A 152 18.66 -22.01 -6.90
CA THR A 152 18.45 -22.31 -8.31
C THR A 152 19.43 -21.55 -9.22
N LEU A 153 19.71 -20.27 -8.96
CA LEU A 153 20.68 -19.47 -9.70
C LEU A 153 22.13 -19.97 -9.52
N ALA A 154 22.49 -20.47 -8.34
CA ALA A 154 23.79 -21.09 -8.09
C ALA A 154 23.95 -22.40 -8.87
N ARG A 155 22.90 -23.24 -8.91
CA ARG A 155 22.86 -24.45 -9.75
C ARG A 155 22.98 -24.10 -11.23
N LEU A 156 22.28 -23.07 -11.69
CA LEU A 156 22.33 -22.60 -13.08
C LEU A 156 23.75 -22.14 -13.48
N THR A 157 24.40 -21.36 -12.62
CA THR A 157 25.79 -20.91 -12.84
C THR A 157 26.74 -22.09 -12.97
N THR A 158 26.62 -23.07 -12.06
CA THR A 158 27.45 -24.29 -12.07
C THR A 158 27.24 -25.08 -13.36
N GLN A 159 25.98 -25.24 -13.78
CA GLN A 159 25.64 -26.00 -14.97
C GLN A 159 26.13 -25.32 -16.25
N LEU A 160 26.02 -23.99 -16.34
CA LEU A 160 26.58 -23.23 -17.46
C LEU A 160 28.09 -23.37 -17.54
N GLY A 161 28.79 -23.36 -16.39
CA GLY A 161 30.23 -23.61 -16.33
C GLY A 161 30.63 -25.00 -16.81
N LEU A 162 29.82 -26.03 -16.55
CA LEU A 162 30.05 -27.39 -17.07
C LEU A 162 29.87 -27.44 -18.60
N ILE A 163 28.87 -26.75 -19.14
CA ILE A 163 28.66 -26.66 -20.59
C ILE A 163 29.83 -25.91 -21.24
N GLN A 164 30.22 -24.76 -20.69
CA GLN A 164 31.35 -23.96 -21.17
C GLN A 164 32.64 -24.78 -21.18
N LYS A 165 32.91 -25.52 -20.10
CA LYS A 165 34.06 -26.43 -20.04
C LYS A 165 33.99 -27.50 -21.12
N GLY A 166 32.85 -28.18 -21.28
CA GLY A 166 32.67 -29.19 -22.31
C GLY A 166 32.85 -28.65 -23.73
N VAL A 167 32.34 -27.44 -23.99
CA VAL A 167 32.53 -26.75 -25.28
C VAL A 167 34.00 -26.40 -25.50
N ASN A 168 34.69 -25.81 -24.51
CA ASN A 168 36.11 -25.46 -24.62
C ASN A 168 37.01 -26.70 -24.81
N ASP A 169 36.73 -27.79 -24.09
CA ASP A 169 37.46 -29.06 -24.22
C ASP A 169 37.25 -29.66 -25.63
N ALA A 170 36.05 -29.55 -26.20
CA ALA A 170 35.76 -29.98 -27.57
C ALA A 170 36.47 -29.12 -28.63
N VAL A 171 36.43 -27.80 -28.48
CA VAL A 171 37.12 -26.86 -29.38
C VAL A 171 38.63 -27.09 -29.35
N THR A 172 39.20 -27.31 -28.17
CA THR A 172 40.64 -27.62 -27.99
C THR A 172 41.00 -28.95 -28.65
N ALA A 173 40.15 -29.99 -28.50
CA ALA A 173 40.40 -31.30 -29.07
C ALA A 173 40.25 -31.36 -30.59
N TYR A 174 39.38 -30.52 -31.17
CA TYR A 174 39.17 -30.44 -32.62
C TYR A 174 40.08 -29.40 -33.30
N GLY A 175 40.56 -28.40 -32.58
CA GLY A 175 41.39 -27.30 -33.08
C GLY A 175 40.62 -26.15 -33.73
N SER A 176 39.28 -26.21 -33.76
CA SER A 176 38.40 -25.16 -34.30
C SER A 176 37.01 -25.21 -33.66
N SER A 177 36.33 -24.06 -33.60
CA SER A 177 34.92 -23.91 -33.19
C SER A 177 33.92 -24.06 -34.34
N THR A 178 34.41 -24.25 -35.57
CA THR A 178 33.61 -24.37 -36.79
C THR A 178 33.83 -25.71 -37.49
N GLY A 179 32.76 -26.33 -38.00
CA GLY A 179 32.86 -27.55 -38.82
C GLY A 179 33.00 -28.87 -38.02
N MET A 180 32.88 -28.81 -36.70
CA MET A 180 32.90 -30.00 -35.84
C MET A 180 31.63 -30.84 -36.04
N SER A 181 31.74 -32.17 -35.97
CA SER A 181 30.57 -33.05 -36.09
C SER A 181 29.80 -33.16 -34.77
N ASP A 182 28.47 -33.27 -34.83
CA ASP A 182 27.59 -33.46 -33.65
C ASP A 182 28.01 -34.69 -32.82
N ALA A 183 28.41 -35.78 -33.49
CA ALA A 183 28.89 -36.99 -32.81
C ALA A 183 30.17 -36.77 -31.99
N PHE A 184 31.07 -35.89 -32.44
CA PHE A 184 32.29 -35.53 -31.71
C PHE A 184 31.97 -34.63 -30.52
N LEU A 185 31.11 -33.63 -30.71
CA LEU A 185 30.70 -32.71 -29.65
C LEU A 185 29.98 -33.42 -28.50
N ARG A 186 29.11 -34.40 -28.80
CA ARG A 186 28.37 -35.18 -27.80
C ARG A 186 29.26 -35.95 -26.81
N ARG A 187 30.53 -36.17 -27.15
CA ARG A 187 31.51 -36.78 -26.24
C ARG A 187 31.92 -35.86 -25.10
N TYR A 188 31.84 -34.55 -25.32
CA TYR A 188 32.23 -33.52 -24.36
C TYR A 188 31.02 -32.81 -23.74
N VAL A 189 30.00 -32.50 -24.55
CA VAL A 189 28.70 -31.98 -24.09
C VAL A 189 27.69 -33.12 -24.13
N THR A 190 27.62 -33.88 -23.04
CA THR A 190 26.69 -35.01 -22.97
C THR A 190 25.24 -34.53 -22.91
N PRO A 191 24.28 -35.29 -23.48
CA PRO A 191 22.86 -34.96 -23.38
C PRO A 191 22.40 -34.74 -21.93
N LYS A 192 22.97 -35.49 -20.97
CA LYS A 192 22.70 -35.33 -19.53
C LYS A 192 22.94 -33.90 -19.05
N ILE A 193 24.02 -33.26 -19.49
CA ILE A 193 24.36 -31.88 -19.10
C ILE A 193 23.30 -30.90 -19.64
N VAL A 194 22.80 -31.10 -20.86
CA VAL A 194 21.77 -30.22 -21.44
C VAL A 194 20.40 -30.45 -20.79
N TYR A 195 20.05 -31.69 -20.45
CA TYR A 195 18.82 -32.00 -19.71
C TYR A 195 18.81 -31.39 -18.30
N GLU A 196 19.94 -31.42 -17.59
CA GLU A 196 20.03 -30.77 -16.27
C GLU A 196 19.89 -29.24 -16.39
N LEU A 197 20.42 -28.62 -17.46
CA LEU A 197 20.18 -27.18 -17.71
C LEU A 197 18.68 -26.91 -17.88
N LEU A 198 17.98 -27.69 -18.70
CA LEU A 198 16.55 -27.53 -18.93
C LEU A 198 15.75 -27.69 -17.62
N ARG A 199 16.11 -28.69 -16.81
CA ARG A 199 15.49 -28.92 -15.49
C ARG A 199 15.68 -27.71 -14.57
N ILE A 200 16.89 -27.17 -14.49
CA ILE A 200 17.17 -26.00 -13.64
C ILE A 200 16.39 -24.76 -14.12
N LEU A 201 16.23 -24.57 -15.43
CA LEU A 201 15.41 -23.48 -15.96
C LEU A 201 13.92 -23.68 -15.62
N GLN A 202 13.44 -24.92 -15.57
CA GLN A 202 12.08 -25.24 -15.14
C GLN A 202 11.91 -25.02 -13.62
N ASP A 203 12.90 -25.41 -12.82
CA ASP A 203 12.93 -25.12 -11.37
C ASP A 203 12.88 -23.59 -11.15
N LEU A 204 13.68 -22.82 -11.90
CA LEU A 204 13.69 -21.35 -11.83
C LEU A 204 12.30 -20.77 -12.08
N LYS A 205 11.63 -21.23 -13.15
CA LYS A 205 10.26 -20.82 -13.46
C LYS A 205 9.28 -21.19 -12.34
N SER A 206 9.48 -22.34 -11.69
CA SER A 206 8.62 -22.82 -10.60
C SER A 206 8.79 -22.02 -9.30
N ASP A 207 9.93 -21.37 -9.10
CA ASP A 207 10.22 -20.59 -7.88
C ASP A 207 9.62 -19.17 -7.95
N LEU A 208 9.42 -18.61 -9.15
CA LEU A 208 8.94 -17.23 -9.35
C LEU A 208 7.53 -16.92 -8.82
N PRO A 209 6.52 -17.81 -8.95
CA PRO A 209 5.16 -17.54 -8.48
C PRO A 209 5.06 -17.19 -7.00
N LEU A 210 5.94 -17.74 -6.16
CA LEU A 210 5.95 -17.42 -4.73
C LEU A 210 6.34 -15.96 -4.49
N VAL A 211 7.35 -15.45 -5.20
CA VAL A 211 7.76 -14.05 -5.09
C VAL A 211 6.68 -13.11 -5.61
N THR A 212 6.08 -13.45 -6.76
CA THR A 212 4.93 -12.70 -7.31
C THR A 212 3.80 -12.61 -6.29
N PHE A 213 3.41 -13.74 -5.68
CA PHE A 213 2.33 -13.79 -4.72
C PHE A 213 2.58 -12.92 -3.48
N ILE A 214 3.80 -12.89 -2.95
CA ILE A 214 4.13 -12.07 -1.77
C ILE A 214 4.04 -10.58 -2.09
N VAL A 215 4.57 -10.16 -3.25
CA VAL A 215 4.48 -8.77 -3.71
C VAL A 215 3.01 -8.38 -3.91
N GLU A 216 2.24 -9.21 -4.60
CA GLU A 216 0.82 -8.98 -4.88
C GLU A 216 -0.02 -8.92 -3.59
N LEU A 217 0.14 -9.88 -2.68
CA LEU A 217 -0.58 -9.93 -1.41
C LEU A 217 -0.29 -8.69 -0.56
N THR A 218 0.97 -8.27 -0.51
CA THR A 218 1.39 -7.10 0.27
C THR A 218 0.77 -5.82 -0.30
N LEU A 219 0.84 -5.63 -1.63
CA LEU A 219 0.21 -4.49 -2.29
C LEU A 219 -1.33 -4.53 -2.17
N GLY A 220 -1.93 -5.72 -2.24
CA GLY A 220 -3.37 -5.90 -2.01
C GLY A 220 -3.80 -5.46 -0.61
N HIS A 221 -3.05 -5.87 0.43
CA HIS A 221 -3.31 -5.43 1.80
C HIS A 221 -3.14 -3.93 2.00
N LEU A 222 -2.17 -3.30 1.31
CA LEU A 222 -2.03 -1.84 1.32
C LEU A 222 -3.27 -1.13 0.75
N SER A 223 -3.81 -1.64 -0.36
CA SER A 223 -5.04 -1.08 -0.95
C SER A 223 -6.23 -1.22 -0.01
N THR A 224 -6.35 -2.34 0.70
CA THR A 224 -7.41 -2.55 1.70
C THR A 224 -7.25 -1.62 2.91
N ALA A 225 -6.02 -1.45 3.41
CA ALA A 225 -5.73 -0.54 4.51
C ALA A 225 -6.03 0.93 4.12
N ASP A 226 -5.74 1.32 2.89
CA ASP A 226 -6.06 2.66 2.36
C ASP A 226 -7.57 2.92 2.32
N ALA A 227 -8.35 1.94 1.85
CA ALA A 227 -9.80 2.03 1.83
C ALA A 227 -10.38 2.14 3.25
N PHE A 228 -9.88 1.34 4.18
CA PHE A 228 -10.29 1.40 5.59
C PHE A 228 -10.01 2.77 6.21
N LEU A 229 -8.82 3.34 5.97
CA LEU A 229 -8.48 4.66 6.51
C LEU A 229 -9.38 5.76 5.97
N LEU A 230 -9.77 5.71 4.69
CA LEU A 230 -10.70 6.68 4.12
C LEU A 230 -12.09 6.57 4.77
N GLU A 231 -12.61 5.35 4.91
CA GLU A 231 -13.89 5.13 5.58
C GLU A 231 -13.85 5.57 7.05
N PHE A 232 -12.74 5.30 7.75
CA PHE A 232 -12.55 5.76 9.12
C PHE A 232 -12.53 7.29 9.21
N MET A 233 -11.81 7.98 8.32
CA MET A 233 -11.76 9.44 8.28
C MET A 233 -13.13 10.05 7.97
N ASP A 234 -13.85 9.52 6.98
CA ASP A 234 -15.21 9.98 6.64
C ASP A 234 -16.17 9.82 7.83
N ASN A 235 -16.06 8.70 8.57
CA ASN A 235 -16.88 8.46 9.76
C ASN A 235 -16.53 9.42 10.91
N VAL A 236 -15.24 9.71 11.12
CA VAL A 236 -14.79 10.68 12.13
C VAL A 236 -15.31 12.08 11.80
N ASP A 237 -15.16 12.53 10.55
CA ASP A 237 -15.65 13.83 10.10
C ASP A 237 -17.17 13.95 10.25
N GLY A 238 -17.90 12.87 9.92
CA GLY A 238 -19.34 12.79 10.15
C GLY A 238 -19.71 12.91 11.63
N LYS A 239 -18.97 12.23 12.53
CA LYS A 239 -19.22 12.29 13.98
C LYS A 239 -18.88 13.64 14.57
N VAL A 240 -17.78 14.27 14.16
CA VAL A 240 -17.44 15.64 14.59
C VAL A 240 -18.52 16.62 14.17
N SER A 241 -18.99 16.54 12.92
CA SER A 241 -20.08 17.40 12.44
C SER A 241 -21.38 17.18 13.22
N GLU A 242 -21.72 15.92 13.54
CA GLU A 242 -22.91 15.58 14.33
C GLU A 242 -22.81 16.16 15.75
N THR A 243 -21.67 16.00 16.43
CA THR A 243 -21.44 16.56 17.77
C THR A 243 -21.56 18.08 17.77
N LEU A 244 -20.97 18.78 16.79
CA LEU A 244 -21.09 20.24 16.67
C LEU A 244 -22.55 20.68 16.48
N MET A 245 -23.32 19.97 15.66
CA MET A 245 -24.75 20.26 15.48
C MET A 245 -25.57 20.05 16.76
N HIS A 246 -25.32 18.97 17.51
CA HIS A 246 -25.99 18.72 18.78
C HIS A 246 -25.63 19.78 19.83
N TYR A 247 -24.36 20.17 19.90
CA TYR A 247 -23.91 21.25 20.78
C TYR A 247 -24.58 22.59 20.43
N ASP A 248 -24.62 22.97 19.15
CA ASP A 248 -25.30 24.19 18.72
C ASP A 248 -26.80 24.16 19.04
N THR A 249 -27.44 23.02 18.87
CA THR A 249 -28.85 22.82 19.22
C THR A 249 -29.09 22.98 20.71
N LEU A 250 -28.26 22.34 21.54
CA LEU A 250 -28.32 22.47 23.00
C LEU A 250 -28.10 23.94 23.43
N ARG A 251 -27.09 24.60 22.85
CA ARG A 251 -26.81 26.02 23.13
C ARG A 251 -28.01 26.91 22.83
N LEU A 252 -28.68 26.70 21.69
CA LEU A 252 -29.87 27.46 21.32
C LEU A 252 -31.04 27.20 22.27
N GLN A 253 -31.28 25.93 22.65
CA GLN A 253 -32.33 25.58 23.61
C GLN A 253 -32.08 26.26 24.97
N VAL A 254 -30.88 26.13 25.51
CA VAL A 254 -30.49 26.75 26.78
C VAL A 254 -30.59 28.28 26.71
N THR A 255 -30.21 28.89 25.57
CA THR A 255 -30.29 30.35 25.36
C THR A 255 -31.73 30.86 25.21
N ASN A 256 -32.67 30.04 24.72
CA ASN A 256 -34.07 30.45 24.63
C ASN A 256 -34.79 30.26 25.98
N ASP A 257 -34.50 29.16 26.68
CA ASP A 257 -35.18 28.80 27.93
C ASP A 257 -34.91 29.81 29.06
N TRP A 258 -33.73 30.42 29.15
CA TRP A 258 -33.41 31.29 30.29
C TRP A 258 -34.30 32.54 30.36
N ILE A 259 -34.68 33.13 29.22
CA ILE A 259 -35.60 34.28 29.17
C ILE A 259 -36.99 33.85 29.62
N GLU A 260 -37.46 32.69 29.15
CA GLU A 260 -38.75 32.15 29.55
C GLU A 260 -38.81 31.88 31.06
N GLN A 261 -37.78 31.24 31.63
CA GLN A 261 -37.71 30.96 33.06
C GLN A 261 -37.59 32.23 33.91
N ALA A 262 -36.78 33.21 33.49
CA ALA A 262 -36.68 34.50 34.18
C ALA A 262 -38.03 35.22 34.22
N ASN A 263 -38.76 35.25 33.10
CA ASN A 263 -40.09 35.84 33.01
C ASN A 263 -41.13 35.06 33.84
N ALA A 264 -41.05 33.73 33.89
CA ALA A 264 -41.95 32.92 34.70
C ALA A 264 -41.82 33.20 36.21
N ILE A 265 -40.63 33.60 36.68
CA ILE A 265 -40.39 34.01 38.07
C ILE A 265 -40.91 35.43 38.32
N ILE A 266 -40.60 36.38 37.43
CA ILE A 266 -40.86 37.81 37.65
C ILE A 266 -42.32 38.18 37.41
N ALA A 267 -42.96 37.65 36.36
CA ALA A 267 -44.28 38.09 35.92
C ALA A 267 -45.37 37.95 37.02
N PRO A 268 -45.44 36.85 37.80
CA PRO A 268 -46.41 36.75 38.89
C PRO A 268 -46.15 37.76 40.02
N LEU A 269 -44.87 38.00 40.35
CA LEU A 269 -44.46 38.94 41.40
C LEU A 269 -44.77 40.38 41.01
N ASP A 270 -44.37 40.79 39.80
CA ASP A 270 -44.64 42.11 39.24
C ASP A 270 -46.15 42.39 39.15
N LYS A 271 -46.93 41.40 38.68
CA LYS A 271 -48.40 41.51 38.62
C LYS A 271 -49.01 41.69 40.00
N SER A 272 -48.61 40.87 40.98
CA SER A 272 -49.12 40.95 42.36
C SER A 272 -48.76 42.29 43.00
N TYR A 273 -47.50 42.73 42.85
CA TYR A 273 -47.00 43.99 43.38
C TYR A 273 -47.74 45.20 42.79
N LYS A 274 -47.92 45.24 41.46
CA LYS A 274 -48.70 46.31 40.80
C LYS A 274 -50.16 46.34 41.24
N GLN A 275 -50.78 45.18 41.44
CA GLN A 275 -52.15 45.11 41.96
C GLN A 275 -52.22 45.65 43.39
N GLN A 276 -51.31 45.22 44.27
CA GLN A 276 -51.29 45.69 45.66
C GLN A 276 -51.00 47.19 45.76
N LEU A 277 -50.12 47.74 44.92
CA LEU A 277 -49.91 49.19 44.83
C LEU A 277 -51.19 49.93 44.41
N ALA A 278 -51.95 49.40 43.44
CA ALA A 278 -53.21 50.01 43.03
C ALA A 278 -54.25 49.96 44.15
N ASP A 279 -54.35 48.84 44.87
CA ASP A 279 -55.27 48.67 45.99
C ASP A 279 -54.91 49.59 47.17
N ILE A 280 -53.62 49.71 47.50
CA ILE A 280 -53.11 50.61 48.55
C ILE A 280 -53.35 52.07 48.17
N ALA A 281 -53.12 52.44 46.90
CA ALA A 281 -53.33 53.81 46.42
C ALA A 281 -54.77 54.28 46.61
N PHE A 282 -55.75 53.37 46.50
CA PHE A 282 -57.17 53.67 46.73
C PHE A 282 -57.46 54.10 48.18
N ILE A 283 -56.79 53.49 49.16
CA ILE A 283 -57.00 53.74 50.61
C ILE A 283 -55.92 54.61 51.25
N MET A 284 -54.93 55.09 50.47
CA MET A 284 -53.72 55.72 51.02
C MET A 284 -54.02 56.97 51.85
N ASN A 285 -54.98 57.80 51.44
CA ASN A 285 -55.36 59.00 52.19
C ASN A 285 -55.92 58.66 53.57
N ASP A 286 -56.71 57.59 53.68
CA ASP A 286 -57.27 57.13 54.95
C ASP A 286 -56.18 56.52 55.83
N LEU A 287 -55.25 55.76 55.23
CA LEU A 287 -54.09 55.20 55.93
C LEU A 287 -53.19 56.31 56.50
N GLN A 288 -52.89 57.35 55.72
CA GLN A 288 -52.05 58.48 56.15
C GLN A 288 -52.71 59.34 57.24
N GLY A 289 -54.04 59.31 57.34
CA GLY A 289 -54.80 59.98 58.40
C GLY A 289 -54.75 59.29 59.77
N MET A 290 -54.19 58.08 59.86
CA MET A 290 -54.06 57.36 61.14
C MET A 290 -52.86 57.87 61.96
N ASP A 291 -53.06 58.14 63.25
CA ASP A 291 -52.01 58.61 64.17
C ASP A 291 -50.79 57.67 64.25
N THR A 292 -51.00 56.37 64.00
CA THR A 292 -49.98 55.30 64.06
C THR A 292 -49.31 55.00 62.72
N TYR A 293 -49.75 55.63 61.62
CA TYR A 293 -49.27 55.33 60.27
C TYR A 293 -47.76 55.48 60.12
N ALA A 294 -47.23 56.61 60.58
CA ALA A 294 -45.82 56.95 60.40
C ALA A 294 -44.89 56.00 61.18
N GLU A 295 -45.32 55.51 62.35
CA GLU A 295 -44.52 54.66 63.22
C GLU A 295 -44.56 53.19 62.80
N PHE A 296 -45.72 52.70 62.34
CA PHE A 296 -45.91 51.25 62.13
C PHE A 296 -46.14 50.86 60.67
N LEU A 297 -46.96 51.58 59.90
CA LEU A 297 -47.37 51.13 58.57
C LEU A 297 -46.44 51.65 57.45
N LYS A 298 -46.00 52.91 57.54
CA LYS A 298 -45.08 53.52 56.58
C LYS A 298 -43.78 52.71 56.41
N PRO A 299 -43.07 52.29 57.48
CA PRO A 299 -41.84 51.52 57.32
C PRO A 299 -42.06 50.16 56.66
N VAL A 300 -43.21 49.52 56.89
CA VAL A 300 -43.57 48.23 56.29
C VAL A 300 -43.84 48.39 54.79
N LEU A 301 -44.55 49.45 54.38
CA LEU A 301 -44.80 49.75 52.98
C LEU A 301 -43.53 50.13 52.22
N GLU A 302 -42.64 50.91 52.84
CA GLU A 302 -41.33 51.24 52.28
C GLU A 302 -40.43 50.01 52.15
N ALA A 303 -40.45 49.09 53.13
CA ALA A 303 -39.74 47.82 53.05
C ALA A 303 -40.30 46.89 51.96
N TYR A 304 -41.62 46.87 51.80
CA TYR A 304 -42.30 46.11 50.76
C TYR A 304 -41.96 46.65 49.35
N ASP A 305 -42.01 47.97 49.18
CA ASP A 305 -41.61 48.67 47.95
C ASP A 305 -40.14 48.44 47.61
N ALA A 306 -39.27 48.56 48.62
CA ALA A 306 -37.86 48.24 48.48
C ALA A 306 -37.70 46.81 47.98
N LEU A 307 -38.39 45.81 48.54
CA LEU A 307 -38.21 44.41 48.16
C LEU A 307 -38.71 44.06 46.75
N LEU A 308 -39.88 44.56 46.34
CA LEU A 308 -40.59 44.11 45.14
C LEU A 308 -40.63 45.12 44.00
N SER A 309 -40.06 46.31 44.18
CA SER A 309 -39.91 47.27 43.08
C SER A 309 -39.11 46.69 41.91
N ASN A 310 -39.30 47.27 40.72
CA ASN A 310 -38.58 46.90 39.50
C ASN A 310 -37.06 46.91 39.67
N ASN A 311 -36.54 47.74 40.57
CA ASN A 311 -35.11 47.82 40.87
C ASN A 311 -34.53 46.52 41.43
N ASN A 312 -35.35 45.71 42.12
CA ASN A 312 -34.95 44.43 42.69
C ASN A 312 -35.47 43.22 41.91
N LEU A 313 -36.54 43.38 41.12
CA LEU A 313 -37.02 42.33 40.21
C LEU A 313 -36.17 42.22 38.93
N ASN A 314 -35.79 43.33 38.30
CA ASN A 314 -35.01 43.31 37.05
C ASN A 314 -33.66 42.58 37.14
N PRO A 315 -32.88 42.70 38.23
CA PRO A 315 -31.63 41.95 38.38
C PRO A 315 -31.78 40.42 38.39
N ILE A 316 -32.99 39.89 38.65
CA ILE A 316 -33.23 38.43 38.61
C ILE A 316 -32.99 37.89 37.20
N ILE A 317 -33.34 38.64 36.16
CA ILE A 317 -33.09 38.30 34.75
C ILE A 317 -31.58 38.06 34.52
N GLY A 318 -30.75 39.00 34.95
CA GLY A 318 -29.29 38.90 34.82
C GLY A 318 -28.68 37.76 35.65
N LYS A 319 -29.29 37.41 36.80
CA LYS A 319 -28.83 36.27 37.60
C LYS A 319 -29.13 34.94 36.92
N VAL A 320 -30.30 34.80 36.29
CA VAL A 320 -30.67 33.60 35.53
C VAL A 320 -29.75 33.44 34.31
N ASP A 321 -29.45 34.54 33.60
CA ASP A 321 -28.48 34.56 32.49
C ASP A 321 -27.09 34.04 32.90
N ILE A 322 -26.55 34.52 34.02
CA ILE A 322 -25.25 34.08 34.55
C ILE A 322 -25.24 32.57 34.85
N ILE A 323 -26.32 32.02 35.41
CA ILE A 323 -26.43 30.58 35.72
C ILE A 323 -26.38 29.76 34.42
N TYR A 324 -27.16 30.15 33.42
CA TYR A 324 -27.25 29.44 32.14
C TYR A 324 -25.95 29.56 31.33
N THR A 325 -25.34 30.74 31.30
CA THR A 325 -24.03 30.95 30.66
C THR A 325 -22.93 30.14 31.36
N GLY A 326 -22.95 30.06 32.70
CA GLY A 326 -22.03 29.22 33.46
C GLY A 326 -22.21 27.72 33.20
N TYR A 327 -23.46 27.27 33.05
CA TYR A 327 -23.76 25.88 32.66
C TYR A 327 -23.18 25.55 31.29
N LEU A 328 -23.41 26.41 30.27
CA LEU A 328 -22.85 26.21 28.93
C LEU A 328 -21.32 26.17 28.93
N ALA A 329 -20.66 27.03 29.70
CA ALA A 329 -19.21 27.02 29.83
C ALA A 329 -18.68 25.70 30.44
N THR A 330 -19.43 25.11 31.38
CA THR A 330 -19.07 23.82 31.99
C THR A 330 -19.28 22.66 31.01
N VAL A 331 -20.31 22.71 30.17
CA VAL A 331 -20.55 21.70 29.12
C VAL A 331 -19.41 21.71 28.09
N VAL A 332 -18.92 22.89 27.68
CA VAL A 332 -17.76 23.00 26.78
C VAL A 332 -16.50 22.41 27.41
N ALA A 333 -16.26 22.68 28.70
CA ALA A 333 -15.10 22.15 29.42
C ALA A 333 -15.13 20.63 29.66
N LEU A 334 -16.26 19.96 29.40
CA LEU A 334 -16.38 18.50 29.41
C LEU A 334 -16.13 17.86 28.04
N ASP A 335 -16.13 18.66 26.97
CA ASP A 335 -15.88 18.25 25.59
C ASP A 335 -14.38 18.32 25.23
N ASP A 336 -13.61 19.17 25.93
CA ASP A 336 -12.13 19.27 25.88
C ASP A 336 -11.43 18.20 26.74
#